data_AF-A0A3S0ED07-F1
#
_entry.id   AF-A0A3S0ED07-F1
#
_cell.length_a   1.000
_cell.length_b   1.000
_cell.length_c   1.000
_cell.angle_alpha   90.00
_cell.angle_beta   90.00
_cell.angle_gamma   90.00
#
_symmetry.space_group_name_H-M   'P 1'
#
loop_
_entity.id
_entity.type
_entity.pdbx_description
1 polymer ?
#
loop_
_entity_poly.entity_id
_entity_poly.type
_entity_poly.pdbx_seq_one_letter_code
_entity_poly.pdbx_strand_id
1 'polypeptide(L)'
;MALKSLGKILLLALISINLFAGASHAEGFPGKGDEDAWSDALPYYNRGNRYLQKEQYQQALEDFKVAVGKYTFDPDFYTNLGVAYRKVGDYANAEDAYKKSLALNDKDWMPWNDLANVYLKQDKLKETVATFQRALKCNPPAKDRAAIEQDIKDINKILRMQAPPPKVANTATKTKQQSQAPAQEQSRSQSSKQSAQHSQPLSKTASQPQSQEGAQSKPSDKKEMKGSGWDYVYGGKN
;
A
#
# COMPACT_ATOMS: atom_id res chain seq x y z
N MET A 1 -47.35 13.85 -58.62
CA MET A 1 -46.33 12.82 -58.28
C MET A 1 -45.18 13.43 -57.45
N ALA A 2 -45.46 14.27 -56.44
CA ALA A 2 -44.43 15.05 -55.73
C ALA A 2 -44.46 14.95 -54.18
N LEU A 3 -45.43 14.22 -53.59
CA LEU A 3 -45.56 14.13 -52.13
C LEU A 3 -44.82 12.93 -51.50
N LYS A 4 -44.25 12.01 -52.30
CA LYS A 4 -43.57 10.80 -51.80
C LYS A 4 -42.06 10.99 -51.54
N SER A 5 -41.46 12.13 -51.90
CA SER A 5 -40.02 12.37 -51.66
C SER A 5 -39.74 13.12 -50.35
N LEU A 6 -40.69 13.91 -49.83
CA LEU A 6 -40.48 14.72 -48.63
C LEU A 6 -40.31 13.88 -47.35
N GLY A 7 -41.06 12.77 -47.22
CA GLY A 7 -40.97 11.88 -46.07
C GLY A 7 -39.65 11.11 -45.97
N LYS A 8 -38.98 10.82 -47.09
CA LYS A 8 -37.69 10.12 -47.11
C LYS A 8 -36.52 11.03 -46.72
N ILE A 9 -36.62 12.33 -47.04
CA ILE A 9 -35.60 13.32 -46.66
C ILE A 9 -35.66 13.58 -45.14
N LEU A 10 -36.86 13.62 -44.55
CA LEU A 10 -37.02 13.76 -43.10
C LEU A 10 -36.53 12.52 -42.32
N LEU A 11 -36.73 11.31 -42.88
CA LEU A 11 -36.24 10.07 -42.26
C LEU A 11 -34.71 9.94 -42.31
N LEU A 12 -34.08 10.43 -43.37
CA LEU A 12 -32.61 10.48 -43.48
C LEU A 12 -32.00 11.54 -42.56
N ALA A 13 -32.69 12.64 -42.30
CA ALA A 13 -32.22 13.65 -41.34
C ALA A 13 -32.25 13.16 -39.88
N LEU A 14 -33.19 12.28 -39.52
CA LEU A 14 -33.29 11.70 -38.16
C LEU A 14 -32.28 10.58 -37.89
N ILE A 15 -31.74 9.92 -38.94
CA ILE A 15 -30.69 8.89 -38.78
C ILE A 15 -29.31 9.52 -38.53
N SER A 16 -29.11 10.79 -38.91
CA SER A 16 -27.84 11.51 -38.73
C SER A 16 -27.63 12.12 -37.33
N ILE A 17 -28.62 12.05 -36.43
CA ILE A 17 -28.56 12.67 -35.09
C ILE A 17 -28.02 11.69 -34.02
N ASN A 18 -27.74 10.44 -34.36
CA ASN A 18 -26.92 9.56 -33.50
C ASN A 18 -25.44 9.73 -33.84
N LEU A 19 -24.96 10.98 -33.85
CA LEU A 19 -23.54 11.27 -33.80
C LEU A 19 -23.09 10.89 -32.39
N PHE A 20 -22.60 9.67 -32.32
CA PHE A 20 -21.90 9.03 -31.23
C PHE A 20 -20.98 10.04 -30.52
N ALA A 21 -21.50 10.69 -29.47
CA ALA A 21 -20.70 11.36 -28.46
C ALA A 21 -20.02 10.29 -27.59
N GLY A 22 -19.29 9.39 -28.24
CA GLY A 22 -18.21 8.68 -27.57
C GLY A 22 -17.08 9.69 -27.49
N ALA A 23 -17.07 10.50 -26.44
CA ALA A 23 -15.87 11.22 -26.06
C ALA A 23 -14.76 10.17 -25.98
N SER A 24 -13.88 10.17 -26.98
CA SER A 24 -12.68 9.36 -26.95
C SER A 24 -11.85 9.94 -25.82
N HIS A 25 -11.95 9.34 -24.64
CA HIS A 25 -11.12 9.70 -23.51
C HIS A 25 -9.66 9.69 -23.97
N ALA A 26 -8.88 10.64 -23.48
CA ALA A 26 -7.45 10.68 -23.69
C ALA A 26 -6.83 9.33 -23.35
N GLU A 27 -5.96 8.84 -24.24
CA GLU A 27 -5.29 7.55 -24.05
C GLU A 27 -4.56 7.54 -22.70
N GLY A 28 -4.92 6.59 -21.82
CA GLY A 28 -4.33 6.45 -20.48
C GLY A 28 -5.15 7.06 -19.34
N PHE A 29 -6.25 7.77 -19.61
CA PHE A 29 -7.11 8.31 -18.56
C PHE A 29 -7.71 7.17 -17.71
N PRO A 30 -7.62 7.21 -16.36
CA PRO A 30 -8.04 6.09 -15.51
C PRO A 30 -9.57 5.99 -15.33
N GLY A 31 -10.36 6.81 -16.04
CA GLY A 31 -11.81 6.67 -16.15
C GLY A 31 -12.61 7.23 -14.96
N LYS A 32 -11.99 8.05 -14.10
CA LYS A 32 -12.63 8.70 -12.95
C LYS A 32 -12.16 10.15 -12.81
N GLY A 33 -12.95 11.02 -12.19
CA GLY A 33 -12.54 12.42 -11.97
C GLY A 33 -12.53 13.26 -13.24
N ASP A 34 -11.87 14.42 -13.17
CA ASP A 34 -11.80 15.40 -14.25
C ASP A 34 -10.64 15.08 -15.21
N GLU A 35 -10.96 14.88 -16.49
CA GLU A 35 -10.01 14.54 -17.55
C GLU A 35 -9.02 15.68 -17.83
N ASP A 36 -9.47 16.93 -17.77
CA ASP A 36 -8.61 18.09 -17.96
C ASP A 36 -7.60 18.19 -16.81
N ALA A 37 -8.05 17.94 -15.57
CA ALA A 37 -7.17 17.91 -14.39
C ALA A 37 -6.13 16.78 -14.47
N TRP A 38 -6.49 15.61 -15.01
CA TRP A 38 -5.54 14.53 -15.28
C TRP A 38 -4.52 14.93 -16.34
N SER A 39 -4.96 15.50 -17.46
CA SER A 39 -4.09 16.01 -18.53
C SER A 39 -3.10 17.06 -18.00
N ASP A 40 -3.57 17.98 -17.16
CA ASP A 40 -2.77 19.00 -16.48
C ASP A 40 -1.71 18.44 -15.53
N ALA A 41 -1.94 17.25 -14.97
CA ALA A 41 -1.03 16.57 -14.06
C ALA A 41 0.09 15.81 -14.81
N LEU A 42 -0.16 15.35 -16.04
CA LEU A 42 0.78 14.52 -16.80
C LEU A 42 2.16 15.14 -17.03
N PRO A 43 2.33 16.44 -17.35
CA PRO A 43 3.65 17.03 -17.53
C PRO A 43 4.54 16.89 -16.29
N TYR A 44 3.96 17.04 -15.10
CA TYR A 44 4.68 16.88 -13.83
C TYR A 44 5.00 15.42 -13.57
N TYR A 45 4.04 14.51 -13.75
CA TYR A 45 4.29 13.08 -13.62
C TYR A 45 5.40 12.60 -14.57
N ASN A 46 5.35 12.99 -15.84
CA ASN A 46 6.33 12.61 -16.84
C ASN A 46 7.72 13.18 -16.54
N ARG A 47 7.81 14.44 -16.10
CA ARG A 47 9.09 15.04 -15.70
C ARG A 47 9.63 14.40 -14.43
N GLY A 48 8.78 14.08 -13.45
CA GLY A 48 9.12 13.32 -12.26
C GLY A 48 9.71 11.95 -12.59
N ASN A 49 9.14 11.24 -13.57
CA ASN A 49 9.69 9.98 -14.08
C ASN A 49 11.09 10.15 -14.69
N ARG A 50 11.32 11.23 -15.45
CA ARG A 50 12.67 11.54 -15.96
C ARG A 50 13.65 11.83 -14.84
N TYR A 51 13.22 12.52 -13.78
CA TYR A 51 14.04 12.75 -12.60
C TYR A 51 14.36 11.44 -11.86
N LEU A 52 13.40 10.53 -11.68
CA LEU A 52 13.66 9.19 -11.13
C LEU A 52 14.70 8.43 -11.94
N GLN A 53 14.59 8.42 -13.28
CA GLN A 53 15.54 7.75 -14.17
C GLN A 53 16.98 8.29 -14.05
N LYS A 54 17.12 9.56 -13.66
CA LYS A 54 18.41 10.23 -13.41
C LYS A 54 18.84 10.19 -11.95
N GLU A 55 18.12 9.45 -11.11
CA GLU A 55 18.33 9.39 -9.66
C GLU A 55 18.21 10.75 -8.94
N GLN A 56 17.51 11.70 -9.55
CA GLN A 56 17.24 13.03 -9.01
C GLN A 56 15.99 12.98 -8.13
N TYR A 57 16.09 12.25 -7.02
CA TYR A 57 14.93 11.83 -6.23
C TYR A 57 14.15 12.97 -5.59
N GLN A 58 14.82 14.04 -5.14
CA GLN A 58 14.16 15.22 -4.58
C GLN A 58 13.32 15.95 -5.64
N GLN A 59 13.87 16.18 -6.84
CA GLN A 59 13.10 16.81 -7.92
C GLN A 59 11.94 15.93 -8.39
N ALA A 60 12.15 14.61 -8.46
CA ALA A 60 11.07 13.67 -8.76
C ALA A 60 9.93 13.77 -7.73
N LEU A 61 10.29 13.82 -6.44
CA LEU A 61 9.33 13.93 -5.35
C LEU A 61 8.49 15.21 -5.45
N GLU A 62 9.11 16.35 -5.76
CA GLU A 62 8.41 17.63 -5.96
C GLU A 62 7.41 17.54 -7.11
N ASP A 63 7.83 16.99 -8.25
CA ASP A 63 6.97 16.84 -9.42
C ASP A 63 5.80 15.89 -9.18
N PHE A 64 6.03 14.74 -8.53
CA PHE A 64 4.93 13.82 -8.22
C PHE A 64 3.95 14.41 -7.21
N LYS A 65 4.42 15.22 -6.25
CA LYS A 65 3.53 15.96 -5.33
C LYS A 65 2.62 16.91 -6.09
N VAL A 66 3.13 17.60 -7.12
CA VAL A 66 2.29 18.46 -7.96
C VAL A 66 1.30 17.63 -8.79
N ALA A 67 1.73 16.51 -9.37
CA ALA A 67 0.86 15.63 -10.13
C ALA A 67 -0.33 15.12 -9.29
N VAL A 68 -0.08 14.57 -8.09
CA VAL A 68 -1.16 14.11 -7.19
C VAL A 68 -2.00 15.25 -6.61
N GLY A 69 -1.43 16.46 -6.53
CA GLY A 69 -2.16 17.66 -6.11
C GLY A 69 -3.15 18.14 -7.18
N LYS A 70 -2.83 17.91 -8.45
CA LYS A 70 -3.70 18.21 -9.59
C LYS A 70 -4.75 17.14 -9.81
N TYR A 71 -4.39 15.87 -9.65
CA TYR A 71 -5.28 14.77 -9.92
C TYR A 71 -5.05 13.57 -8.99
N THR A 72 -6.11 13.11 -8.33
CA THR A 72 -6.03 12.16 -7.20
C THR A 72 -6.58 10.77 -7.52
N PHE A 73 -6.95 10.49 -8.76
CA PHE A 73 -7.58 9.20 -9.13
C PHE A 73 -6.69 8.30 -9.98
N ASP A 74 -5.43 8.70 -10.22
CA ASP A 74 -4.45 7.90 -10.95
C ASP A 74 -3.59 7.08 -9.96
N PRO A 75 -3.70 5.74 -9.95
CA PRO A 75 -2.87 4.91 -9.07
C PRO A 75 -1.37 5.05 -9.36
N ASP A 76 -0.97 5.27 -10.62
CA ASP A 76 0.44 5.33 -11.01
C ASP A 76 1.14 6.56 -10.43
N PHE A 77 0.41 7.67 -10.30
CA PHE A 77 0.96 8.88 -9.67
C PHE A 77 1.33 8.61 -8.22
N TYR A 78 0.48 7.89 -7.49
CA TYR A 78 0.76 7.52 -6.10
C TYR A 78 1.83 6.44 -5.98
N THR A 79 1.89 5.49 -6.91
CA THR A 79 2.96 4.49 -6.97
C THR A 79 4.32 5.17 -7.10
N ASN A 80 4.48 6.08 -8.06
CA ASN A 80 5.77 6.73 -8.31
C ASN A 80 6.11 7.79 -7.26
N LEU A 81 5.11 8.43 -6.66
CA LEU A 81 5.29 9.23 -5.45
C LEU A 81 5.86 8.39 -4.30
N GLY A 82 5.33 7.18 -4.09
CA GLY A 82 5.85 6.22 -3.10
C GLY A 82 7.29 5.81 -3.38
N VAL A 83 7.63 5.56 -4.65
CA VAL A 83 9.01 5.27 -5.07
C VAL A 83 9.94 6.44 -4.73
N ALA A 84 9.54 7.67 -5.05
CA ALA A 84 10.35 8.86 -4.76
C ALA A 84 10.57 9.04 -3.25
N TYR A 85 9.51 8.94 -2.43
CA TYR A 85 9.62 8.98 -0.97
C TYR A 85 10.57 7.90 -0.42
N ARG A 86 10.43 6.65 -0.90
CA ARG A 86 11.29 5.53 -0.50
C ARG A 86 12.76 5.78 -0.85
N LYS A 87 13.04 6.37 -2.02
CA LYS A 87 14.40 6.67 -2.49
C LYS A 87 15.04 7.82 -1.70
N VAL A 88 14.27 8.79 -1.20
CA VAL A 88 14.78 9.83 -0.28
C VAL A 88 14.82 9.38 1.19
N GLY A 89 14.39 8.15 1.50
CA GLY A 89 14.42 7.57 2.84
C GLY A 89 13.21 7.89 3.72
N ASP A 90 12.19 8.55 3.17
CA ASP A 90 10.95 8.85 3.87
C ASP A 90 9.96 7.68 3.76
N TYR A 91 10.21 6.65 4.56
CA TYR A 91 9.43 5.42 4.53
C TYR A 91 7.98 5.59 5.00
N ALA A 92 7.69 6.57 5.85
CA ALA A 92 6.34 6.82 6.34
C ALA A 92 5.45 7.39 5.22
N ASN A 93 5.91 8.41 4.52
CA ASN A 93 5.15 8.96 3.40
C ASN A 93 5.13 8.01 2.19
N ALA A 94 6.16 7.17 2.02
CA ALA A 94 6.13 6.10 1.02
C ALA A 94 5.00 5.09 1.29
N GLU A 95 4.87 4.64 2.55
CA GLU A 95 3.80 3.74 2.99
C GLU A 95 2.41 4.30 2.64
N ASP A 96 2.17 5.58 2.97
CA ASP A 96 0.90 6.24 2.71
C ASP A 96 0.61 6.38 1.20
N ALA A 97 1.62 6.72 0.40
CA ALA A 97 1.47 6.84 -1.05
C ALA A 97 1.13 5.48 -1.68
N TYR A 98 1.84 4.41 -1.33
CA TYR A 98 1.53 3.07 -1.84
C TYR A 98 0.14 2.58 -1.39
N LYS A 99 -0.27 2.85 -0.15
CA LYS A 99 -1.63 2.54 0.32
C LYS A 99 -2.71 3.27 -0.47
N LYS A 100 -2.48 4.54 -0.85
CA LYS A 100 -3.40 5.30 -1.72
C LYS A 100 -3.47 4.71 -3.12
N SER A 101 -2.33 4.35 -3.71
CA SER A 101 -2.29 3.64 -5.01
C SER A 101 -3.11 2.35 -4.96
N LEU A 102 -2.89 1.52 -3.94
CA LEU A 102 -3.60 0.26 -3.75
C LEU A 102 -5.09 0.42 -3.47
N ALA A 103 -5.52 1.54 -2.87
CA ALA A 103 -6.93 1.86 -2.70
C ALA A 103 -7.62 2.22 -4.02
N LEU A 104 -6.87 2.73 -5.00
CA LEU A 104 -7.37 3.03 -6.35
C LEU A 104 -7.32 1.80 -7.25
N ASN A 105 -6.24 1.00 -7.16
CA ASN A 105 -6.05 -0.24 -7.89
C ASN A 105 -5.24 -1.26 -7.07
N ASP A 106 -5.92 -2.28 -6.55
CA ASP A 106 -5.29 -3.35 -5.76
C ASP A 106 -4.82 -4.55 -6.59
N LYS A 107 -5.03 -4.52 -7.91
CA LYS A 107 -4.73 -5.64 -8.82
C LYS A 107 -3.32 -5.58 -9.40
N ASP A 108 -2.64 -4.45 -9.27
CA ASP A 108 -1.24 -4.35 -9.66
C ASP A 108 -0.34 -4.94 -8.55
N TRP A 109 0.59 -5.81 -8.94
CA TRP A 109 1.52 -6.44 -8.01
C TRP A 109 2.63 -5.49 -7.56
N MET A 110 2.98 -4.48 -8.36
CA MET A 110 4.14 -3.62 -8.09
C MET A 110 3.97 -2.79 -6.80
N PRO A 111 2.84 -2.10 -6.55
CA PRO A 111 2.67 -1.32 -5.32
C PRO A 111 2.64 -2.20 -4.07
N TRP A 112 2.13 -3.44 -4.16
CA TRP A 112 2.21 -4.41 -3.07
C TRP A 112 3.66 -4.81 -2.75
N ASN A 113 4.45 -5.12 -3.78
CA ASN A 113 5.86 -5.46 -3.63
C ASN A 113 6.66 -4.31 -3.00
N ASP A 114 6.45 -3.09 -3.51
CA ASP A 114 7.13 -1.91 -3.01
C ASP A 114 6.72 -1.54 -1.57
N LEU A 115 5.44 -1.67 -1.22
CA LEU A 115 4.98 -1.51 0.15
C LEU A 115 5.60 -2.54 1.10
N ALA A 116 5.74 -3.79 0.67
CA ALA A 116 6.41 -4.83 1.46
C ALA A 116 7.89 -4.49 1.69
N ASN A 117 8.57 -3.93 0.69
CA ASN A 117 9.93 -3.42 0.83
C ASN A 117 10.03 -2.24 1.82
N VAL A 118 9.03 -1.35 1.84
CA VAL A 118 8.94 -0.29 2.86
C VAL A 118 8.80 -0.89 4.26
N TYR A 119 7.90 -1.86 4.45
CA TYR A 119 7.76 -2.56 5.74
C TYR A 119 9.04 -3.28 6.16
N LEU A 120 9.78 -3.86 5.21
CA LEU A 120 11.06 -4.51 5.49
C LEU A 120 12.09 -3.51 6.00
N LYS A 121 12.15 -2.30 5.43
CA LYS A 121 13.02 -1.21 5.91
C LYS A 121 12.63 -0.69 7.29
N GLN A 122 11.38 -0.87 7.68
CA GLN A 122 10.85 -0.52 9.01
C GLN A 122 10.91 -1.69 10.01
N ASP A 123 11.54 -2.82 9.67
CA ASP A 123 11.60 -4.05 10.48
C ASP A 123 10.22 -4.66 10.84
N LYS A 124 9.19 -4.35 10.06
CA LYS A 124 7.82 -4.88 10.21
C LYS A 124 7.69 -6.22 9.49
N LEU A 125 8.45 -7.23 9.94
CA LEU A 125 8.65 -8.49 9.21
C LEU A 125 7.36 -9.28 8.93
N LYS A 126 6.39 -9.27 9.87
CA LYS A 126 5.11 -9.99 9.68
C LYS A 126 4.27 -9.32 8.59
N GLU A 127 4.20 -8.00 8.62
CA GLU A 127 3.53 -7.16 7.65
C GLU A 127 4.19 -7.30 6.27
N THR A 128 5.53 -7.35 6.19
CA THR A 128 6.25 -7.64 4.95
C THR A 128 5.80 -8.94 4.32
N VAL A 129 5.79 -10.05 5.07
CA VAL A 129 5.35 -11.36 4.54
C VAL A 129 3.91 -11.32 4.06
N ALA A 130 3.00 -10.75 4.85
CA ALA A 130 1.59 -10.63 4.46
C ALA A 130 1.40 -9.80 3.19
N THR A 131 2.18 -8.73 3.02
CA THR A 131 2.10 -7.81 1.88
C THR A 131 2.70 -8.43 0.62
N PHE A 132 3.83 -9.13 0.73
CA PHE A 132 4.39 -9.92 -0.37
C PHE A 132 3.43 -11.03 -0.84
N GLN A 133 2.74 -11.69 0.09
CA GLN A 133 1.70 -12.67 -0.28
C GLN A 133 0.54 -12.03 -1.05
N ARG A 134 0.24 -10.75 -0.84
CA ARG A 134 -0.71 -10.01 -1.68
C ARG A 134 -0.13 -9.76 -3.07
N ALA A 135 1.12 -9.32 -3.18
CA ALA A 135 1.80 -9.15 -4.46
C ALA A 135 1.76 -10.43 -5.31
N LEU A 136 2.05 -11.60 -4.70
CA LEU A 136 2.01 -12.91 -5.39
C LEU A 136 0.63 -13.29 -5.95
N LYS A 137 -0.46 -12.80 -5.33
CA LYS A 137 -1.84 -13.03 -5.82
C LYS A 137 -2.19 -12.16 -7.03
N CYS A 138 -1.43 -11.09 -7.27
CA CYS A 138 -1.61 -10.18 -8.39
C CYS A 138 -0.82 -10.60 -9.65
N ASN A 139 -0.42 -11.88 -9.72
CA ASN A 139 0.28 -12.48 -10.86
C ASN A 139 1.54 -11.70 -11.33
N PRO A 140 2.54 -11.53 -10.45
CA PRO A 140 3.80 -10.91 -10.84
C PRO A 140 4.53 -11.76 -11.89
N PRO A 141 5.42 -11.16 -12.71
CA PRO A 141 6.29 -11.90 -13.61
C PRO A 141 7.10 -12.97 -12.89
N ALA A 142 7.48 -14.04 -13.60
CA ALA A 142 8.13 -15.21 -12.99
C ALA A 142 9.40 -14.86 -12.20
N LYS A 143 10.19 -13.89 -12.70
CA LYS A 143 11.39 -13.42 -12.01
C LYS A 143 11.05 -12.77 -10.66
N ASP A 144 10.10 -11.83 -10.66
CA ASP A 144 9.69 -11.11 -9.46
C ASP A 144 8.98 -12.02 -8.47
N ARG A 145 8.16 -12.96 -8.95
CA ARG A 145 7.57 -14.04 -8.15
C ARG A 145 8.63 -14.81 -7.37
N ALA A 146 9.68 -15.28 -8.05
CA ALA A 146 10.73 -16.07 -7.42
C ALA A 146 11.51 -15.25 -6.38
N ALA A 147 11.77 -13.97 -6.66
CA ALA A 147 12.40 -13.06 -5.70
C ALA A 147 11.53 -12.89 -4.45
N ILE A 148 10.24 -12.60 -4.62
CA ILE A 148 9.28 -12.42 -3.53
C ILE A 148 9.15 -13.71 -2.69
N GLU A 149 9.08 -14.88 -3.32
CA GLU A 149 9.02 -16.17 -2.62
C GLU A 149 10.29 -16.45 -1.79
N GLN A 150 11.45 -16.08 -2.31
CA GLN A 150 12.72 -16.20 -1.61
C GLN A 150 12.78 -15.23 -0.41
N ASP A 151 12.37 -13.98 -0.57
CA ASP A 151 12.30 -13.00 0.52
C ASP A 151 11.36 -13.47 1.63
N ILE A 152 10.18 -13.97 1.29
CA ILE A 152 9.24 -14.57 2.26
C ILE A 152 9.92 -15.72 3.04
N LYS A 153 10.65 -16.60 2.35
CA LYS A 153 11.34 -17.73 2.98
C LYS A 153 12.40 -17.29 3.98
N ASP A 154 13.21 -16.30 3.61
CA ASP A 154 14.29 -15.77 4.45
C ASP A 154 13.74 -15.02 5.66
N ILE A 155 12.71 -14.19 5.48
CA ILE A 155 12.03 -13.49 6.58
C ILE A 155 11.38 -14.50 7.55
N ASN A 156 10.73 -15.55 7.04
CA ASN A 156 10.16 -16.59 7.89
C ASN A 156 11.22 -17.35 8.70
N LYS A 157 12.43 -17.52 8.16
CA LYS A 157 13.56 -18.08 8.91
C LYS A 157 13.94 -17.16 10.07
N ILE A 158 14.05 -15.85 9.82
CA ILE A 158 14.34 -14.84 10.86
C ILE A 158 13.27 -14.87 11.95
N LEU A 159 11.99 -14.84 11.58
CA LEU A 159 10.86 -14.88 12.51
C LEU A 159 10.87 -16.14 13.40
N ARG A 160 11.27 -17.30 12.86
CA ARG A 160 11.41 -18.54 13.64
C ARG A 160 12.58 -18.48 14.63
N MET A 161 13.69 -17.84 14.25
CA MET A 161 14.85 -17.65 15.14
C MET A 161 14.53 -16.67 16.28
N GLN A 162 13.64 -15.70 16.05
CA GLN A 162 13.15 -14.78 17.07
C GLN A 162 12.05 -15.37 17.96
N ALA A 163 11.47 -16.50 17.58
CA ALA A 163 10.43 -17.13 18.38
C ALA A 163 11.02 -17.67 19.68
N PRO A 164 10.38 -17.41 20.84
CA PRO A 164 10.83 -18.02 22.09
C PRO A 164 10.78 -19.56 21.94
N PRO A 165 11.72 -20.29 22.56
CA PRO A 165 11.73 -21.74 22.48
C PRO A 165 10.36 -22.28 22.91
N PRO A 166 9.83 -23.30 22.22
CA PRO A 166 8.55 -23.89 22.58
C PRO A 166 8.63 -24.28 24.06
N LYS A 167 7.71 -23.76 24.88
CA LYS A 167 7.59 -24.18 26.28
C LYS A 167 7.43 -25.69 26.25
N VAL A 168 8.44 -26.41 26.73
CA VAL A 168 8.42 -27.87 26.80
C VAL A 168 7.23 -28.22 27.67
N ALA A 169 6.14 -28.67 27.05
CA ALA A 169 4.99 -29.14 27.80
C ALA A 169 5.44 -30.43 28.49
N ASN A 170 5.72 -30.34 29.80
CA ASN A 170 5.87 -31.53 30.63
C ASN A 170 4.54 -32.29 30.58
N THR A 171 4.40 -33.19 29.62
CA THR A 171 3.38 -34.23 29.62
C THR A 171 3.79 -35.26 30.68
N ALA A 172 3.62 -34.88 31.95
CA ALA A 172 3.57 -35.85 33.03
C ALA A 172 2.35 -36.74 32.77
N THR A 173 2.67 -37.97 32.37
CA THR A 173 1.81 -39.13 32.29
C THR A 173 0.86 -39.21 33.48
N LYS A 174 -0.42 -38.92 33.24
CA LYS A 174 -1.48 -39.17 34.21
C LYS A 174 -1.99 -40.60 34.01
N THR A 175 -1.25 -41.58 34.51
CA THR A 175 -1.77 -42.94 34.72
C THR A 175 -2.77 -42.86 35.87
N LYS A 176 -4.05 -42.66 35.56
CA LYS A 176 -5.12 -42.73 36.56
C LYS A 176 -5.63 -44.16 36.60
N GLN A 177 -5.16 -44.91 37.61
CA GLN A 177 -5.74 -46.16 38.02
C GLN A 177 -7.24 -45.99 38.32
N GLN A 178 -7.95 -47.01 37.88
CA GLN A 178 -9.37 -47.25 37.99
C GLN A 178 -9.64 -47.78 39.40
N SER A 179 -10.48 -47.09 40.18
CA SER A 179 -11.15 -47.68 41.34
C SER A 179 -12.54 -47.08 41.49
N GLN A 180 -13.49 -47.97 41.75
CA GLN A 180 -14.94 -47.81 41.68
C GLN A 180 -15.52 -47.33 43.04
N ALA A 181 -16.50 -46.41 42.96
CA ALA A 181 -17.75 -46.25 43.75
C ALA A 181 -17.71 -46.07 45.30
N PRO A 182 -18.82 -45.61 45.96
CA PRO A 182 -20.01 -44.86 45.52
C PRO A 182 -20.34 -43.59 46.38
N ALA A 183 -21.48 -42.98 46.05
CA ALA A 183 -22.06 -41.70 46.47
C ALA A 183 -22.48 -41.52 47.95
N GLN A 184 -22.57 -40.25 48.37
CA GLN A 184 -23.55 -39.60 49.29
C GLN A 184 -23.31 -38.07 49.20
N GLU A 185 -24.22 -37.26 48.66
CA GLU A 185 -25.51 -36.75 49.17
C GLU A 185 -25.40 -35.39 49.92
N GLN A 186 -26.15 -34.40 49.40
CA GLN A 186 -26.71 -33.20 50.04
C GLN A 186 -25.80 -32.11 50.64
N SER A 187 -25.87 -30.89 50.08
CA SER A 187 -26.75 -29.80 50.58
C SER A 187 -26.21 -28.37 50.31
N ARG A 188 -27.16 -27.46 50.04
CA ARG A 188 -27.20 -26.00 50.33
C ARG A 188 -26.16 -25.09 49.64
N SER A 189 -26.53 -24.22 48.69
CA SER A 189 -27.44 -23.04 48.70
C SER A 189 -26.72 -21.71 49.00
N GLN A 190 -26.98 -20.73 48.12
CA GLN A 190 -26.89 -19.26 48.33
C GLN A 190 -25.48 -18.67 48.47
N SER A 191 -25.17 -17.41 48.20
CA SER A 191 -25.74 -16.23 47.53
C SER A 191 -24.75 -15.09 47.85
N SER A 192 -24.66 -14.08 46.99
CA SER A 192 -24.08 -12.71 47.13
C SER A 192 -23.17 -12.43 45.91
N LYS A 193 -23.43 -11.51 44.97
CA LYS A 193 -23.93 -10.12 45.01
C LYS A 193 -23.22 -9.26 46.04
N GLN A 194 -22.26 -8.47 45.55
CA GLN A 194 -22.06 -7.05 45.87
C GLN A 194 -20.95 -6.51 44.93
N SER A 195 -21.27 -5.55 44.05
CA SER A 195 -21.17 -4.08 44.25
C SER A 195 -19.72 -3.59 44.30
N ALA A 196 -19.32 -2.39 43.86
CA ALA A 196 -19.87 -1.28 43.11
C ALA A 196 -18.66 -0.34 42.94
N GLN A 197 -18.51 0.27 41.77
CA GLN A 197 -18.44 1.73 41.59
C GLN A 197 -17.13 2.46 41.97
N HIS A 198 -17.02 3.67 41.42
CA HIS A 198 -16.06 4.75 41.65
C HIS A 198 -14.72 4.65 40.88
N SER A 199 -14.21 5.67 40.20
CA SER A 199 -14.66 7.03 39.84
C SER A 199 -13.70 7.57 38.77
N GLN A 200 -14.16 8.48 37.92
CA GLN A 200 -13.37 9.27 36.97
C GLN A 200 -12.60 10.44 37.68
N PRO A 201 -12.16 11.51 36.98
CA PRO A 201 -10.99 11.67 36.10
C PRO A 201 -10.11 12.88 36.56
N LEU A 202 -9.00 13.21 35.88
CA LEU A 202 -8.34 14.56 35.84
C LEU A 202 -7.22 14.48 34.76
N SER A 203 -7.36 15.05 33.57
CA SER A 203 -7.15 16.45 33.13
C SER A 203 -5.68 16.86 32.87
N LYS A 204 -5.40 17.10 31.58
CA LYS A 204 -4.58 18.17 30.95
C LYS A 204 -3.35 18.70 31.68
N THR A 205 -2.20 18.75 30.98
CA THR A 205 -1.51 20.04 30.71
C THR A 205 -0.59 19.92 29.49
N ALA A 206 -0.67 20.90 28.61
CA ALA A 206 0.25 21.17 27.50
C ALA A 206 1.50 21.90 28.01
N SER A 207 2.65 21.71 27.36
CA SER A 207 3.73 22.72 27.27
C SER A 207 4.75 22.31 26.20
N GLN A 208 4.79 23.10 25.13
CA GLN A 208 5.97 23.42 24.32
C GLN A 208 6.53 24.75 24.88
N PRO A 209 7.83 25.09 24.76
CA PRO A 209 8.27 25.69 23.49
C PRO A 209 9.78 25.57 23.09
N GLN A 210 10.03 26.00 21.85
CA GLN A 210 11.21 26.72 21.31
C GLN A 210 12.50 25.99 20.84
N SER A 211 12.61 25.94 19.51
CA SER A 211 13.71 26.42 18.63
C SER A 211 15.13 26.61 19.18
N GLN A 212 16.12 26.02 18.48
CA GLN A 212 17.37 26.70 18.06
C GLN A 212 17.92 26.15 16.73
N GLU A 213 18.53 27.08 15.99
CA GLU A 213 19.17 26.96 14.67
C GLU A 213 20.50 26.19 14.69
N GLY A 214 20.86 25.65 13.51
CA GLY A 214 22.19 25.85 12.92
C GLY A 214 23.33 24.92 13.35
N ALA A 215 23.65 23.93 12.51
CA ALA A 215 25.04 23.55 12.25
C ALA A 215 25.16 22.77 10.93
N GLN A 216 25.89 23.36 9.98
CA GLN A 216 26.40 22.70 8.79
C GLN A 216 27.54 21.75 9.17
N SER A 217 27.54 20.52 8.65
CA SER A 217 28.73 19.67 8.59
C SER A 217 28.85 18.98 7.23
N LYS A 218 30.03 19.14 6.64
CA LYS A 218 30.51 18.64 5.34
C LYS A 218 30.66 17.10 5.29
N PRO A 219 30.81 16.50 4.10
CA PRO A 219 30.55 15.08 3.87
C PRO A 219 31.77 14.20 4.19
N SER A 220 31.52 13.04 4.81
CA SER A 220 32.52 11.99 5.01
C SER A 220 32.16 10.76 4.18
N ASP A 221 33.03 10.46 3.22
CA ASP A 221 33.41 9.16 2.64
C ASP A 221 32.37 8.02 2.67
N LYS A 222 31.65 7.85 1.56
CA LYS A 222 30.93 6.61 1.26
C LYS A 222 31.88 5.61 0.61
N LYS A 223 32.26 4.58 1.37
CA LYS A 223 32.73 3.31 0.82
C LYS A 223 31.65 2.73 -0.10
N GLU A 224 32.05 2.38 -1.32
CA GLU A 224 31.28 1.58 -2.28
C GLU A 224 30.70 0.33 -1.61
N MET A 225 29.38 0.30 -1.42
CA MET A 225 28.63 -0.93 -1.31
C MET A 225 28.06 -1.23 -2.69
N LYS A 226 28.59 -2.28 -3.33
CA LYS A 226 28.13 -2.82 -4.60
C LYS A 226 26.62 -3.04 -4.54
N GLY A 227 25.89 -2.31 -5.39
CA GLY A 227 24.43 -2.33 -5.43
C GLY A 227 23.87 -3.69 -5.85
N SER A 228 23.04 -4.26 -4.99
CA SER A 228 22.10 -5.34 -5.34
C SER A 228 21.02 -4.78 -6.26
N GLY A 229 20.79 -5.43 -7.40
CA GLY A 229 20.04 -4.89 -8.54
C GLY A 229 18.58 -4.51 -8.30
N TRP A 230 18.31 -3.21 -8.29
CA TRP A 230 16.97 -2.62 -8.18
C TRP A 230 16.74 -1.45 -9.16
N ASP A 231 17.35 -1.49 -10.33
CA ASP A 231 17.16 -0.49 -11.39
C ASP A 231 16.37 -1.10 -12.54
N TYR A 232 15.05 -1.14 -12.40
CA TYR A 232 14.18 -1.31 -13.56
C TYR A 232 13.54 0.01 -13.92
N VAL A 233 14.02 0.49 -15.07
CA VAL A 233 13.61 1.67 -15.82
C VAL A 233 12.18 1.46 -16.34
N TYR A 234 11.29 2.41 -16.02
CA TYR A 234 9.99 2.58 -16.66
C TYR A 234 10.18 2.82 -18.16
N GLY A 235 10.04 1.76 -18.95
CA GLY A 235 9.84 1.82 -20.39
C GLY A 235 8.37 1.55 -20.69
N GLY A 236 7.63 2.60 -21.01
CA GLY A 236 6.33 2.46 -21.66
C GLY A 236 6.51 1.64 -22.93
N LYS A 237 5.62 0.65 -23.11
CA LYS A 237 5.51 -0.09 -24.36
C LYS A 237 5.08 0.91 -25.44
N ASN A 238 5.95 1.16 -26.41
CA ASN A 238 5.60 1.53 -27.78
C ASN A 238 5.97 0.35 -28.68
#